data_AF-A0ABC8KRP1-F1
#
_entry.id   AF-A0ABC8KRP1-F1
#
_cell.length_a   1.000
_cell.length_b   1.000
_cell.length_c   1.000
_cell.angle_alpha   90.00
_cell.angle_beta   90.00
_cell.angle_gamma   90.00
#
_symmetry.space_group_name_H-M   'P 1'
#
loop_
_entity.id
_entity.type
_entity.pdbx_description
1 polymer ?
#
loop_
_entity_poly.entity_id
_entity_poly.type
_entity_poly.pdbx_seq_one_letter_code
_entity_poly.pdbx_strand_id
1 'polypeptide(L)'
;MEKEFSCYEGETVAEVDDNYQVGCTTPTRDECRIPAYPPCPPPVRRKRSMHFGKKREPPKNGYFQPPDLDLFFTTVSASRRQESCA
;
A
#
# COMPACT_ATOMS: atom_id res chain seq x y z
N MET A 1 -49.56 -37.93 6.47
CA MET A 1 -48.82 -38.24 7.71
C MET A 1 -47.89 -37.08 8.00
N GLU A 2 -48.53 -35.95 8.26
CA GLU A 2 -47.97 -34.74 8.87
C GLU A 2 -47.29 -35.11 10.19
N LYS A 3 -45.96 -35.04 10.22
CA LYS A 3 -45.21 -35.10 11.47
C LYS A 3 -45.13 -33.68 12.01
N GLU A 4 -46.10 -33.37 12.86
CA GLU A 4 -46.06 -32.32 13.86
C GLU A 4 -44.71 -32.37 14.59
N PHE A 5 -43.86 -31.38 14.33
CA PHE A 5 -42.62 -31.18 15.07
C PHE A 5 -42.91 -30.12 16.13
N SER A 6 -43.34 -30.58 17.30
CA SER A 6 -43.67 -29.71 18.42
C SER A 6 -42.38 -29.16 19.04
N CYS A 7 -42.21 -27.84 18.94
CA CYS A 7 -41.11 -27.11 19.58
C CYS A 7 -41.49 -26.82 21.04
N TYR A 8 -41.53 -27.84 21.89
CA TYR A 8 -41.63 -27.62 23.33
C TYR A 8 -40.31 -27.05 23.86
N GLU A 9 -40.27 -25.72 23.94
CA GLU A 9 -39.94 -24.93 25.12
C GLU A 9 -39.00 -25.62 26.12
N GLY A 10 -37.70 -25.57 25.82
CA GLY A 10 -36.64 -25.84 26.78
C GLY A 10 -36.14 -24.52 27.34
N GLU A 11 -36.49 -24.25 28.60
CA GLU A 11 -35.93 -23.17 29.42
C GLU A 11 -34.41 -23.40 29.58
N THR A 12 -33.63 -22.89 28.62
CA THR A 12 -32.16 -22.95 28.68
C THR A 12 -31.68 -21.76 29.50
N VAL A 13 -31.27 -22.04 30.74
CA VAL A 13 -30.56 -21.11 31.61
C VAL A 13 -29.46 -20.44 30.80
N ALA A 14 -29.50 -19.12 30.68
CA ALA A 14 -28.51 -18.35 29.96
C ALA A 14 -27.19 -18.38 30.74
N GLU A 15 -26.36 -19.39 30.46
CA GLU A 15 -24.94 -19.29 30.77
C GLU A 15 -24.39 -18.11 29.96
N VAL A 16 -23.96 -17.07 30.67
CA VAL A 16 -23.23 -15.95 30.07
C VAL A 16 -21.88 -16.51 29.66
N ASP A 17 -21.79 -16.99 28.43
CA ASP A 17 -20.54 -17.37 27.78
C ASP A 17 -19.68 -16.10 27.65
N ASP A 18 -18.57 -16.07 28.39
CA ASP A 18 -17.61 -14.97 28.44
C ASP A 18 -16.86 -14.75 27.12
N ASN A 19 -17.21 -15.48 26.06
CA ASN A 19 -16.57 -15.41 24.78
C ASN A 19 -17.10 -14.26 23.91
N TYR A 20 -17.06 -13.04 24.44
CA TYR A 20 -17.24 -11.80 23.66
C TYR A 20 -16.09 -11.56 22.65
N GLN A 21 -15.20 -12.54 22.45
CA GLN A 21 -14.09 -12.49 21.50
C GLN A 21 -14.43 -13.04 20.11
N VAL A 22 -15.67 -13.48 19.87
CA VAL A 22 -16.14 -13.73 18.50
C VAL A 22 -16.48 -12.39 17.85
N GLY A 23 -15.45 -11.63 17.49
CA GLY A 23 -15.60 -10.46 16.63
C GLY A 23 -16.17 -10.83 15.25
N CYS A 24 -16.61 -9.83 14.50
CA CYS A 24 -17.04 -10.02 13.11
C CYS A 24 -15.88 -10.58 12.27
N THR A 25 -15.97 -11.85 11.87
CA THR A 25 -15.00 -12.52 11.00
C THR A 25 -15.61 -12.86 9.65
N THR A 26 -14.77 -12.98 8.62
CA THR A 26 -15.25 -13.40 7.29
C THR A 26 -15.70 -14.85 7.34
N PRO A 27 -16.89 -15.20 6.80
CA PRO A 27 -17.35 -16.59 6.73
C PRO A 27 -16.32 -17.51 6.06
N THR A 28 -16.10 -18.68 6.67
CA THR A 28 -15.12 -19.68 6.20
C THR A 28 -15.74 -20.80 5.36
N ARG A 29 -17.07 -20.94 5.35
CA ARG A 29 -17.80 -21.92 4.54
C ARG A 29 -17.58 -21.67 3.05
N ASP A 30 -17.31 -22.71 2.28
CA ASP A 30 -16.95 -22.60 0.85
C ASP A 30 -17.99 -21.87 -0.01
N GLU A 31 -19.27 -22.00 0.33
CA GLU A 31 -20.39 -21.31 -0.33
C GLU A 31 -20.41 -19.78 -0.13
N CYS A 32 -19.81 -19.28 0.95
CA CYS A 32 -19.78 -17.86 1.32
C CYS A 32 -18.35 -17.27 1.35
N ARG A 33 -17.33 -18.09 1.11
CA ARG A 33 -15.93 -17.70 1.24
C ARG A 33 -15.51 -16.82 0.08
N ILE A 34 -14.89 -15.68 0.38
CA ILE A 34 -14.31 -14.81 -0.64
C ILE A 34 -13.20 -15.57 -1.38
N PRO A 35 -13.22 -15.67 -2.72
CA PRO A 35 -12.17 -16.32 -3.47
C PRO A 35 -10.80 -15.69 -3.21
N ALA A 36 -9.74 -16.50 -3.25
CA ALA A 36 -8.38 -15.99 -3.17
C ALA A 36 -8.09 -15.04 -4.34
N TYR A 37 -7.29 -14.01 -4.10
CA TYR A 37 -6.84 -13.12 -5.17
C TYR A 37 -6.09 -13.93 -6.24
N PRO A 38 -6.37 -13.69 -7.54
CA PRO A 38 -5.58 -14.28 -8.60
C PRO A 38 -4.13 -13.81 -8.49
N PRO A 39 -3.16 -14.59 -9.00
CA PRO A 39 -1.77 -14.18 -9.02
C PRO A 39 -1.62 -12.85 -9.78
N CYS A 40 -0.77 -11.96 -9.27
CA CYS A 40 -0.46 -10.71 -9.95
C CYS A 40 0.06 -11.01 -11.38
N PRO A 41 -0.36 -10.25 -12.39
CA PRO A 41 0.19 -10.39 -13.72
C PRO A 41 1.71 -10.13 -13.70
N PRO A 42 2.47 -10.73 -14.63
CA PRO A 42 3.90 -10.50 -14.72
C PRO A 42 4.21 -9.00 -14.91
N PRO A 43 5.31 -8.49 -14.34
CA PRO A 43 5.65 -7.08 -14.40
C PRO A 43 5.84 -6.62 -15.84
N VAL A 44 5.25 -5.47 -16.17
CA VAL A 44 5.46 -4.85 -17.48
C VAL A 44 6.92 -4.43 -17.64
N ARG A 45 7.49 -4.71 -18.82
CA ARG A 45 8.87 -4.31 -19.13
C ARG A 45 8.95 -2.79 -19.11
N ARG A 46 9.89 -2.24 -18.33
CA ARG A 46 10.18 -0.80 -18.36
C ARG A 46 10.56 -0.40 -19.78
N LYS A 47 9.87 0.60 -20.33
CA LYS A 47 10.28 1.22 -21.58
C LYS A 47 11.69 1.78 -21.37
N ARG A 48 12.66 1.37 -22.19
CA ARG A 48 13.98 2.02 -22.19
C ARG A 48 13.72 3.50 -22.46
N SER A 49 14.37 4.39 -21.71
CA SER A 49 14.23 5.81 -22.00
C SER A 49 14.63 6.03 -23.46
N MET A 50 13.78 6.71 -24.23
CA MET A 50 14.19 7.26 -25.51
C MET A 50 15.16 8.41 -25.21
N HIS A 51 16.36 8.07 -24.78
CA HIS A 51 17.52 8.96 -24.83
C HIS A 51 18.46 8.43 -25.91
N PHE A 52 17.89 7.96 -27.02
CA PHE A 52 18.62 7.80 -28.27
C PHE A 52 18.67 9.18 -28.92
N GLY A 53 19.69 9.96 -28.57
CA GLY A 53 19.99 11.22 -29.24
C GLY A 53 20.10 12.39 -28.27
N LYS A 54 21.35 12.68 -27.88
CA LYS A 54 21.87 13.94 -27.31
C LYS A 54 21.19 14.39 -26.01
N LYS A 55 21.98 14.68 -24.98
CA LYS A 55 21.50 15.37 -23.79
C LYS A 55 20.80 16.66 -24.26
N ARG A 56 19.56 16.89 -23.80
CA ARG A 56 18.82 18.12 -24.10
C ARG A 56 19.70 19.30 -23.72
N GLU A 57 20.01 20.16 -24.69
CA GLU A 57 20.79 21.36 -24.42
C GLU A 57 20.02 22.29 -23.47
N PRO A 58 20.73 23.06 -22.64
CA PRO A 58 20.12 24.13 -21.84
C PRO A 58 19.27 25.06 -22.72
N PRO A 59 18.24 25.71 -22.15
CA PRO A 59 17.51 26.75 -22.86
C PRO A 59 18.48 27.83 -23.38
N LYS A 60 18.17 28.40 -24.54
CA LYS A 60 19.01 29.42 -25.21
C LYS A 60 19.35 30.62 -24.31
N ASN A 61 18.45 30.97 -23.40
CA ASN A 61 18.59 32.11 -22.49
C ASN A 61 19.06 31.68 -21.09
N GLY A 62 19.61 30.47 -20.95
CA GLY A 62 19.88 29.87 -19.66
C GLY A 62 18.60 29.44 -18.93
N TYR A 63 18.79 28.82 -17.77
CA TYR A 63 17.70 28.58 -16.83
C TYR A 63 17.45 29.85 -16.02
N PHE A 64 16.28 29.93 -15.41
CA PHE A 64 16.00 30.99 -14.44
C PHE A 64 17.04 30.94 -13.32
N GLN A 65 17.78 32.03 -13.13
CA GLN A 65 18.77 32.22 -12.07
C GLN A 65 18.19 33.18 -11.02
N PRO A 66 17.44 32.68 -10.03
CA PRO A 66 17.02 33.52 -8.93
C PRO A 66 18.24 33.86 -8.03
N PRO A 67 18.27 35.07 -7.47
CA PRO A 67 19.45 35.60 -6.78
C PRO A 67 19.80 34.88 -5.46
N ASP A 68 18.93 34.00 -4.96
CA ASP A 68 19.05 33.32 -3.67
C ASP A 68 19.60 31.88 -3.77
N LEU A 69 19.47 31.22 -4.92
CA LEU A 69 19.89 29.83 -5.09
C LEU A 69 21.41 29.63 -5.03
N ASP A 70 22.20 30.55 -5.59
CA ASP A 70 23.66 30.43 -5.57
C ASP A 70 24.21 30.53 -4.13
N LEU A 71 23.59 31.36 -3.29
CA LEU A 71 23.91 31.45 -1.86
C LEU A 71 23.50 30.16 -1.13
N PHE A 72 22.33 29.61 -1.45
CA PHE A 72 21.88 28.34 -0.88
C PHE A 72 22.84 27.19 -1.22
N PHE A 73 23.25 27.05 -2.49
CA PHE A 73 24.18 25.99 -2.87
C PHE A 73 25.56 26.17 -2.23
N THR A 74 26.05 27.41 -2.12
CA THR A 74 27.33 27.72 -1.48
C THR A 74 27.32 27.37 0.02
N THR A 75 26.24 27.72 0.72
CA THR A 75 26.09 27.42 2.16
C THR A 75 25.95 25.91 2.40
N VAL A 76 25.16 25.21 1.58
CA VAL A 76 25.02 23.75 1.64
C VAL A 76 26.33 23.03 1.31
N SER A 77 27.07 23.47 0.29
CA SER A 77 28.36 22.87 -0.07
C SER A 77 29.44 23.13 0.98
N ALA A 78 29.45 24.31 1.60
CA ALA A 78 30.38 24.64 2.67
C ALA A 78 30.06 23.90 3.98
N SER A 79 28.78 23.59 4.22
CA SER A 79 28.33 22.84 5.39
C SER A 79 28.65 21.35 5.31
N ARG A 80 28.74 20.78 4.10
CA ARG A 80 29.18 19.40 3.92
C ARG A 80 30.70 19.32 4.11
N ARG A 81 31.14 19.07 5.34
CA ARG A 81 32.40 18.36 5.57
C ARG A 81 32.28 17.02 4.86
N GLN A 82 32.98 16.87 3.73
CA GLN A 82 33.19 15.56 3.15
C GLN A 82 34.08 14.78 4.12
N GLU A 83 33.48 14.01 5.00
CA GLU A 83 34.16 12.84 5.52
C GLU A 83 34.24 11.86 4.34
N SER A 84 35.35 11.92 3.61
CA SER A 84 35.69 10.88 2.66
C SER A 84 35.92 9.61 3.46
N CYS A 85 35.04 8.63 3.35
CA CYS A 85 35.36 7.29 3.81
C CYS A 85 36.57 6.78 3.02
N ALA A 86 37.60 6.34 3.74
CA ALA A 86 38.73 5.60 3.21
C ALA A 86 38.34 4.13 2.98
#